data_AF-A0A1Y4H616-F1
#
_entry.id   AF-A0A1Y4H616-F1
#
_cell.length_a   1.000
_cell.length_b   1.000
_cell.length_c   1.000
_cell.angle_alpha   90.00
_cell.angle_beta   90.00
_cell.angle_gamma   90.00
#
_symmetry.space_group_name_H-M   'P 1'
#
loop_
_entity.id
_entity.type
_entity.pdbx_description
1 polymer ?
#
loop_
_entity_poly.entity_id
_entity_poly.type
_entity_poly.pdbx_seq_one_letter_code
_entity_poly.pdbx_strand_id
1 'polypeptide(L)'
;VIRTGETTVYGEGSRWLRALTGWQAAVRVNGSEALAVVHVFDQAAGAIRLPLRGWQIAESLCEGIQAEGGPDGLVLHTDGGHCAGVFLLRRG
;
A
#
# COMPACT_ATOMS: atom_id res chain seq x y z
N VAL A 1 0.74 -16.16 2.53
CA VAL A 1 0.35 -15.11 1.55
C VAL A 1 1.09 -15.19 0.21
N ILE A 2 2.43 -15.09 0.17
CA ILE A 2 3.18 -14.88 -1.09
C ILE A 2 3.05 -16.04 -2.09
N ARG A 3 3.09 -17.30 -1.66
CA ARG A 3 3.06 -18.44 -2.60
C ARG A 3 1.69 -18.68 -3.26
N THR A 4 0.59 -18.38 -2.57
CA THR A 4 -0.75 -18.88 -2.93
C THR A 4 -1.84 -17.81 -3.10
N GLY A 5 -1.54 -16.55 -2.82
CA GLY A 5 -2.55 -15.50 -2.89
C GLY A 5 -2.91 -15.00 -4.29
N GLU A 6 -3.95 -14.19 -4.36
CA GLU A 6 -4.31 -13.39 -5.54
C GLU A 6 -3.77 -11.97 -5.39
N THR A 7 -3.28 -11.37 -6.48
CA THR A 7 -2.65 -10.04 -6.46
C THR A 7 -3.49 -9.01 -7.19
N THR A 8 -3.76 -7.90 -6.51
CA THR A 8 -4.35 -6.69 -7.07
C THR A 8 -3.31 -5.57 -7.01
N VAL A 9 -3.16 -4.83 -8.10
CA VAL A 9 -2.30 -3.65 -8.16
C VAL A 9 -3.18 -2.39 -8.12
N TYR A 10 -2.82 -1.46 -7.26
CA TYR A 10 -3.43 -0.14 -7.12
C TYR A 10 -2.42 0.96 -7.45
N GLY A 11 -2.93 2.15 -7.75
CA GLY A 11 -2.14 3.31 -8.13
C GLY A 11 -1.87 3.36 -9.63
N GLU A 12 -1.41 4.51 -10.10
CA GLU A 12 -1.20 4.75 -11.53
C GLU A 12 0.11 4.12 -12.05
N GLY A 13 0.97 3.66 -11.13
CA GLY A 13 2.35 3.31 -11.45
C GLY A 13 3.13 4.54 -11.93
N SER A 14 4.42 4.36 -12.20
CA SER A 14 5.12 5.41 -12.94
C SER A 14 4.81 5.28 -14.43
N ARG A 15 4.01 6.20 -14.96
CA ARG A 15 3.77 6.34 -16.41
C ARG A 15 5.02 6.83 -17.16
N TRP A 16 6.01 7.34 -16.45
CA TRP A 16 7.20 7.98 -17.01
C TRP A 16 8.47 7.38 -16.39
N LEU A 17 9.09 6.42 -17.07
CA LEU A 17 10.32 5.77 -16.57
C LEU A 17 11.51 6.72 -16.41
N ARG A 18 11.45 7.93 -17.00
CA ARG A 18 12.49 8.97 -16.86
C ARG A 18 12.29 9.87 -15.63
N ALA A 19 11.10 9.87 -15.03
CA ALA A 19 10.74 10.62 -13.83
C ALA A 19 9.67 9.82 -13.08
N LEU A 20 10.09 9.01 -12.10
CA LEU A 20 9.17 8.21 -11.31
C LEU A 20 8.35 9.15 -10.41
N THR A 21 7.07 9.34 -10.76
CA THR A 21 6.13 10.15 -9.97
C THR A 21 4.91 9.34 -9.55
N GLY A 22 4.25 9.75 -8.48
CA GLY A 22 3.01 9.12 -8.01
C GLY A 22 3.26 7.93 -7.09
N TRP A 23 2.43 6.89 -7.16
CA TRP A 23 2.54 5.73 -6.27
C TRP A 23 1.97 4.46 -6.91
N GLN A 24 2.36 3.32 -6.34
CA GLN A 24 1.84 2.02 -6.69
C GLN A 24 1.78 1.11 -5.46
N ALA A 25 0.75 0.29 -5.35
CA ALA A 25 0.67 -0.75 -4.34
C ALA A 25 0.33 -2.10 -4.96
N ALA A 26 1.06 -3.15 -4.57
CA ALA A 26 0.69 -4.53 -4.87
C ALA A 26 0.15 -5.16 -3.59
N VAL A 27 -1.13 -5.55 -3.62
CA VAL A 27 -1.79 -6.21 -2.50
C VAL A 27 -2.03 -7.65 -2.88
N ARG A 28 -1.54 -8.57 -2.07
CA ARG A 28 -1.74 -10.00 -2.24
C ARG A 28 -2.56 -10.57 -1.11
N VAL A 29 -3.69 -11.19 -1.44
CA VAL A 29 -4.66 -11.73 -0.48
C VAL A 29 -4.62 -13.26 -0.50
N ASN A 30 -4.60 -13.89 0.67
CA ASN A 30 -4.67 -15.34 0.85
C ASN A 30 -5.48 -15.68 2.10
N GLY A 31 -6.79 -15.93 1.93
CA GLY A 31 -7.70 -16.22 3.05
C GLY A 31 -7.92 -14.99 3.92
N SER A 32 -7.59 -15.10 5.21
CA SER A 32 -7.69 -14.02 6.20
C SER A 32 -6.40 -13.20 6.34
N GLU A 33 -5.39 -13.45 5.51
CA GLU A 33 -4.13 -12.70 5.50
C GLU A 33 -3.91 -12.00 4.17
N ALA A 34 -3.36 -10.79 4.20
CA ALA A 34 -2.93 -10.08 3.02
C ALA A 34 -1.58 -9.39 3.25
N LEU A 35 -0.82 -9.21 2.19
CA LEU A 35 0.43 -8.46 2.18
C LEU A 35 0.27 -7.30 1.21
N ALA A 36 0.35 -6.08 1.70
CA ALA A 36 0.36 -4.87 0.87
C ALA A 36 1.78 -4.32 0.81
N VAL A 37 2.33 -4.21 -0.39
CA VAL A 37 3.61 -3.54 -0.66
C VAL A 37 3.31 -2.26 -1.40
N VAL A 38 3.72 -1.13 -0.84
CA VAL A 38 3.46 0.21 -1.36
C VAL A 38 4.77 0.89 -1.68
N HIS A 39 4.87 1.43 -2.87
CA HIS A 39 5.94 2.31 -3.31
C HIS A 39 5.35 3.68 -3.61
N VAL A 40 5.95 4.70 -3.02
CA VAL A 40 5.66 6.10 -3.26
C VAL A 40 6.86 6.68 -3.97
N PHE A 41 6.61 7.25 -5.15
CA PHE A 41 7.60 7.99 -5.91
C PHE A 41 7.46 9.49 -5.66
N ASP A 42 8.22 10.30 -6.39
CA ASP A 42 8.19 11.75 -6.19
C ASP A 42 6.78 12.31 -6.41
N GLN A 43 6.41 13.31 -5.61
CA GLN A 43 5.17 14.09 -5.77
C GLN A 43 3.88 13.27 -5.62
N ALA A 44 3.87 12.22 -4.79
CA ALA A 44 2.61 11.64 -4.36
C ALA A 44 1.85 12.65 -3.47
N ALA A 45 0.98 13.44 -4.10
CA ALA A 45 0.24 14.48 -3.40
C ALA A 45 -0.86 13.86 -2.52
N GLY A 46 -0.74 14.03 -1.21
CA GLY A 46 -1.82 13.76 -0.24
C GLY A 46 -1.91 12.31 0.25
N ALA A 47 -3.06 11.97 0.81
CA ALA A 47 -3.30 10.65 1.41
C ALA A 47 -3.61 9.60 0.34
N ILE A 48 -2.83 8.53 0.31
CA ILE A 48 -3.05 7.37 -0.57
C ILE A 48 -4.09 6.46 0.07
N ARG A 49 -5.10 6.03 -0.69
CA ARG A 49 -6.19 5.18 -0.20
C ARG A 49 -6.16 3.82 -0.89
N LEU A 50 -6.01 2.76 -0.11
CA LEU A 50 -6.15 1.38 -0.57
C LEU A 50 -7.52 0.85 -0.13
N PRO A 51 -8.41 0.43 -1.06
CA PRO A 51 -9.78 0.03 -0.75
C PRO A 51 -9.85 -1.39 -0.15
N LEU A 52 -9.19 -1.58 1.00
CA LEU A 52 -9.04 -2.85 1.71
C LEU A 52 -10.02 -2.93 2.88
N ARG A 53 -11.30 -2.80 2.59
CA ARG A 53 -12.38 -2.83 3.60
C ARG A 53 -12.33 -4.12 4.43
N GLY A 54 -12.42 -3.97 5.75
CA GLY A 54 -12.39 -5.09 6.70
C GLY A 54 -10.99 -5.66 6.98
N TRP A 55 -9.93 -5.09 6.41
CA TRP A 55 -8.55 -5.47 6.73
C TRP A 55 -7.96 -4.56 7.79
N GLN A 56 -7.22 -5.14 8.73
CA GLN A 56 -6.52 -4.45 9.81
C GLN A 56 -5.01 -4.63 9.66
N ILE A 57 -4.24 -3.59 9.98
CA ILE A 57 -2.77 -3.68 10.02
C ILE A 57 -2.38 -4.54 11.21
N ALA A 58 -1.78 -5.70 10.94
CA ALA A 58 -1.22 -6.57 11.96
C ALA A 58 0.25 -6.20 12.22
N GLU A 59 1.02 -5.95 11.17
CA GLU A 59 2.44 -5.56 11.24
C GLU A 59 2.76 -4.58 10.10
N SER A 60 3.73 -3.70 10.33
CA SER A 60 4.24 -2.77 9.33
C SER A 60 5.76 -2.70 9.35
N LEU A 61 6.35 -2.62 8.16
CA LEU A 61 7.74 -2.26 7.93
C LEU A 61 7.75 -1.12 6.91
N CYS A 62 7.90 0.10 7.39
CA CYS A 62 7.80 1.29 6.56
C CYS A 62 8.78 2.38 7.01
N GLU A 63 9.27 3.14 6.04
CA GLU A 63 10.05 4.37 6.24
C GLU A 63 9.37 5.47 5.42
N GLY A 64 9.15 6.65 5.99
CA GLY A 64 8.49 7.77 5.29
C GLY A 64 6.97 7.62 5.05
N ILE A 65 6.35 6.53 5.52
CA ILE A 65 4.91 6.28 5.42
C ILE A 65 4.31 6.06 6.80
N GLN A 66 3.26 6.81 7.13
CA GLN A 66 2.35 6.52 8.24
C GLN A 66 1.08 5.87 7.68
N ALA A 67 0.63 4.79 8.30
CA ALA A 67 -0.51 4.02 7.81
C ALA A 67 -1.58 3.89 8.89
N GLU A 68 -2.82 4.14 8.51
CA GLU A 68 -4.00 4.02 9.37
C GLU A 68 -5.02 3.09 8.72
N GLY A 69 -5.51 2.12 9.49
CA GLY A 69 -6.63 1.28 9.09
C GLY A 69 -7.95 1.98 9.43
N GLY A 70 -8.89 2.00 8.48
CA GLY A 70 -10.23 2.56 8.64
C GLY A 70 -11.32 1.69 8.01
N PRO A 71 -12.59 2.07 8.18
CA PRO A 71 -13.73 1.30 7.66
C PRO A 71 -13.70 1.13 6.13
N ASP A 72 -13.11 2.08 5.41
CA ASP A 72 -12.98 2.07 3.95
C ASP A 72 -11.69 1.40 3.44
N GLY A 73 -10.79 1.00 4.33
CA GLY A 73 -9.52 0.37 4.00
C GLY A 73 -8.31 1.06 4.63
N LEU A 74 -7.17 1.01 3.96
CA LEU A 74 -5.93 1.62 4.43
C LEU A 74 -5.79 3.04 3.89
N VAL A 75 -5.46 3.97 4.78
CA VAL A 75 -5.05 5.33 4.44
C VAL A 75 -3.56 5.47 4.75
N LEU A 76 -2.78 5.93 3.78
CA LEU A 76 -1.35 6.11 3.92
C LEU A 76 -1.03 7.60 3.78
N HIS A 77 -0.32 8.13 4.77
CA HIS A 77 0.20 9.48 4.78
C HIS A 77 1.70 9.42 4.51
N THR A 78 2.15 10.23 3.55
CA THR A 78 3.54 10.31 3.09
C THR A 78 3.97 11.78 3.09
N ASP A 79 5.26 12.03 3.28
CA ASP A 79 5.88 13.36 3.18
C ASP A 79 6.09 13.84 1.73
N GLY A 80 5.68 13.04 0.74
CA GLY A 80 5.82 13.33 -0.69
C GLY A 80 7.18 12.96 -1.28
N GLY A 81 8.10 12.44 -0.46
CA GLY A 81 9.38 11.89 -0.89
C GLY A 81 9.29 10.42 -1.32
N HIS A 82 10.34 9.96 -2.00
CA HIS A 82 10.46 8.56 -2.39
C HIS A 82 10.56 7.65 -1.16
N CYS A 83 9.55 6.80 -0.96
CA CYS A 83 9.45 5.94 0.21
C CYS A 83 8.68 4.64 -0.08
N ALA A 84 8.78 3.68 0.83
CA ALA A 84 8.12 2.39 0.68
C ALA A 84 7.63 1.83 2.01
N GLY A 85 6.60 0.99 1.93
CA GLY A 85 6.01 0.34 3.09
C GLY A 85 5.49 -1.05 2.75
N VAL A 86 5.73 -1.99 3.66
CA VAL A 86 5.17 -3.34 3.64
C VAL A 86 4.25 -3.49 4.84
N PHE A 87 3.02 -3.90 4.57
CA PHE A 87 1.98 -4.05 5.59
C PHE A 87 1.45 -5.48 5.55
N LEU A 88 1.58 -6.20 6.67
CA LEU A 88 0.85 -7.44 6.88
C LEU A 88 -0.54 -7.06 7.40
N LEU A 89 -1.56 -7.53 6.70
CA LEU A 89 -2.95 -7.25 7.01
C LEU A 89 -3.66 -8.55 7.40
N ARG A 90 -4.59 -8.44 8.35
CA ARG A 90 -5.46 -9.55 8.75
C ARG A 90 -6.93 -9.13 8.71
N ARG A 91 -7.79 -10.08 8.37
CA ARG A 91 -9.24 -9.95 8.47
C ARG A 91 -9.71 -10.82 9.64
N GLY A 92 -10.42 -10.19 10.59
CA GLY A 92 -11.08 -10.87 11.70
C GLY A 92 -12.27 -11.71 11.26
#